data_AF-A0A0K2VDM5-F1
#
_entry.id   AF-A0A0K2VDM5-F1
#
_cell.length_a   1.000
_cell.length_b   1.000
_cell.length_c   1.000
_cell.angle_alpha   90.00
_cell.angle_beta   90.00
_cell.angle_gamma   90.00
#
_symmetry.space_group_name_H-M   'P 1'
#
loop_
_entity.id
_entity.type
_entity.pdbx_description
1 polymer ?
#
loop_
_entity_poly.entity_id
_entity_poly.type
_entity_poly.pdbx_seq_one_letter_code
_entity_poly.pdbx_strand_id
1 'polypeptide(L)'
;RKVHLNNQNTVLQDCFKMIQVKILSIVIFTIFSLPTIKGTGRITPLSRPGATACLAENLRLTDRYICDSEGNVICVDGWSYPSKLCSEPICDMNGRGCVNGKCIHPNVCACEVGWDGPNCDECIPLGGCKHGSCNKPMECNCRPGWTGGQCNKPKCD
;
A
#
# COMPACT_ATOMS: atom_id res chain seq x y z
N ARG A 1 -63.60 -53.59 58.36
CA ARG A 1 -63.97 -52.82 57.15
C ARG A 1 -63.35 -51.43 57.26
N LYS A 2 -62.73 -50.93 56.19
CA LYS A 2 -61.95 -49.67 56.00
C LYS A 2 -60.42 -49.82 56.05
N VAL A 3 -59.84 -50.24 54.93
CA VAL A 3 -58.55 -49.71 54.46
C VAL A 3 -58.87 -48.93 53.19
N HIS A 4 -59.05 -47.62 53.33
CA HIS A 4 -59.23 -46.68 52.23
C HIS A 4 -58.22 -45.54 52.44
N LEU A 5 -57.65 -45.06 51.34
CA LEU A 5 -56.85 -43.83 51.17
C LEU A 5 -55.33 -43.98 51.30
N ASN A 6 -54.64 -44.53 50.27
CA ASN A 6 -53.32 -43.98 49.86
C ASN A 6 -52.78 -44.47 48.49
N ASN A 7 -53.55 -44.49 47.39
CA ASN A 7 -53.02 -44.99 46.11
C ASN A 7 -53.52 -44.29 44.83
N GLN A 8 -53.82 -42.98 44.89
CA GLN A 8 -54.16 -42.20 43.68
C GLN A 8 -53.19 -41.04 43.37
N ASN A 9 -52.23 -40.73 44.25
CA ASN A 9 -51.30 -39.62 44.04
C ASN A 9 -49.98 -40.01 43.34
N THR A 10 -49.61 -41.29 43.31
CA THR A 10 -48.35 -41.78 42.71
C THR A 10 -48.46 -41.92 41.18
N VAL A 11 -49.58 -42.45 40.67
CA VAL A 11 -49.79 -42.64 39.22
C VAL A 11 -49.90 -41.31 38.45
N LEU A 12 -50.46 -40.26 39.08
CA LEU A 12 -50.59 -38.93 38.49
C LEU A 12 -49.25 -38.19 38.44
N GLN A 13 -48.37 -38.38 39.44
CA GLN A 13 -47.02 -37.81 39.48
C GLN A 13 -46.07 -38.42 38.44
N ASP A 14 -46.19 -39.72 38.15
CA ASP A 14 -45.35 -40.41 37.16
C ASP A 14 -45.74 -40.04 35.71
N CYS A 15 -47.03 -39.78 35.46
CA CYS A 15 -47.51 -39.29 34.17
C CYS A 15 -47.01 -37.86 33.87
N PHE A 16 -47.01 -36.98 34.88
CA PHE A 16 -46.46 -35.62 34.77
C PHE A 16 -44.95 -35.61 34.48
N LYS A 17 -44.16 -36.50 35.11
CA LYS A 17 -42.72 -36.65 34.81
C LYS A 17 -42.47 -37.15 33.39
N MET A 18 -43.25 -38.13 32.90
CA MET A 18 -43.13 -38.64 31.52
C MET A 18 -43.48 -37.58 30.46
N ILE A 19 -44.46 -36.71 30.74
CA ILE A 19 -44.85 -35.62 29.84
C ILE A 19 -43.78 -34.50 29.83
N GLN A 20 -43.26 -34.12 31.00
CA GLN A 20 -42.19 -33.11 31.11
C GLN A 20 -40.89 -33.54 30.40
N VAL A 21 -40.49 -34.82 30.50
CA VAL A 21 -39.31 -35.35 29.78
C VAL A 21 -39.52 -35.34 28.26
N LYS A 22 -40.71 -35.68 27.76
CA LYS A 22 -41.02 -35.61 26.32
C LYS A 22 -41.03 -34.18 25.79
N ILE A 23 -41.56 -33.22 26.55
CA ILE A 23 -41.57 -31.80 26.17
C ILE A 23 -40.14 -31.24 26.14
N LEU A 24 -39.30 -31.56 27.13
CA LEU A 24 -37.89 -31.14 27.16
C LEU A 24 -37.11 -31.68 25.96
N SER A 25 -37.34 -32.94 25.58
CA SER A 25 -36.69 -33.56 24.41
C SER A 25 -37.15 -32.95 23.07
N ILE A 26 -38.42 -32.56 22.93
CA ILE A 26 -38.93 -31.89 21.72
C ILE A 26 -38.36 -30.48 21.60
N VAL A 27 -38.28 -29.73 22.71
CA VAL A 27 -37.70 -28.39 22.73
C VAL A 27 -36.21 -28.43 22.34
N ILE A 28 -35.44 -29.39 22.86
CA ILE A 28 -34.02 -29.59 22.49
C ILE A 28 -33.89 -29.93 20.99
N PHE A 29 -34.74 -30.80 20.45
CA PHE A 29 -34.72 -31.12 19.01
C PHE A 29 -35.05 -29.92 18.13
N THR A 30 -35.99 -29.06 18.53
CA THR A 30 -36.34 -27.84 17.78
C THR A 30 -35.25 -26.76 17.82
N ILE A 31 -34.50 -26.66 18.93
CA ILE A 31 -33.35 -25.75 19.05
C ILE A 31 -32.18 -26.21 18.15
N PHE A 32 -31.95 -27.53 18.06
CA PHE A 32 -30.92 -28.10 17.17
C PHE A 32 -31.31 -28.10 15.68
N SER A 33 -32.60 -27.95 15.36
CA SER A 33 -33.11 -27.96 13.99
C SER A 33 -33.29 -26.56 13.38
N LEU A 34 -33.04 -25.49 14.14
CA LEU A 34 -33.03 -24.15 13.59
C LEU A 34 -31.85 -24.03 12.62
N PRO A 35 -32.08 -23.78 11.32
CA PRO A 35 -30.98 -23.52 10.40
C PRO A 35 -30.27 -22.28 10.93
N THR A 36 -28.99 -22.41 11.26
CA THR A 36 -28.15 -21.24 11.50
C THR A 36 -28.26 -20.37 10.25
N ILE A 37 -28.87 -19.19 10.38
CA ILE A 37 -28.85 -18.18 9.34
C ILE A 37 -27.39 -17.72 9.27
N LYS A 38 -26.56 -18.45 8.52
CA LYS A 38 -25.30 -17.93 8.02
C LYS A 38 -25.69 -16.84 7.04
N GLY A 39 -25.88 -15.63 7.55
CA GLY A 39 -26.08 -14.46 6.72
C GLY A 39 -24.92 -14.38 5.75
N THR A 40 -25.17 -14.69 4.48
CA THR A 40 -24.27 -14.38 3.37
C THR A 40 -24.38 -12.89 3.06
N GLY A 41 -24.26 -12.06 4.10
CA GLY A 41 -24.03 -10.64 3.90
C GLY A 41 -22.69 -10.53 3.19
N ARG A 42 -22.70 -10.21 1.89
CA ARG A 42 -21.54 -9.64 1.21
C ARG A 42 -21.30 -8.25 1.78
N ILE A 43 -20.93 -8.18 3.05
CA ILE A 43 -20.24 -7.01 3.58
C ILE A 43 -18.87 -7.15 2.93
N THR A 44 -18.58 -6.34 1.91
CA THR A 44 -17.19 -6.16 1.47
C THR A 44 -16.39 -5.80 2.71
N PRO A 45 -15.45 -6.64 3.16
CA PRO A 45 -14.68 -6.31 4.34
C PRO A 45 -13.82 -5.11 3.96
N LEU A 46 -14.20 -3.92 4.44
CA LEU A 46 -13.41 -2.68 4.37
C LEU A 46 -12.06 -2.81 5.12
N SER A 47 -11.80 -3.96 5.72
CA SER A 47 -10.64 -4.28 6.56
C SER A 47 -9.50 -4.97 5.81
N ARG A 48 -9.43 -4.89 4.47
CA ARG A 48 -8.29 -5.43 3.70
C ARG A 48 -7.30 -4.29 3.38
N PRO A 49 -5.97 -4.48 3.60
CA PRO A 49 -4.98 -3.50 3.17
C PRO A 49 -5.13 -3.23 1.67
N GLY A 50 -5.34 -1.97 1.28
CA GLY A 50 -5.56 -1.58 -0.13
C GLY A 50 -7.01 -1.54 -0.61
N ALA A 51 -7.98 -2.12 0.12
CA ALA A 51 -9.39 -2.05 -0.28
C ALA A 51 -9.92 -0.62 -0.34
N THR A 52 -9.44 0.26 0.55
CA THR A 52 -9.74 1.69 0.51
C THR A 52 -9.13 2.38 -0.70
N ALA A 53 -7.92 2.00 -1.11
CA ALA A 53 -7.25 2.60 -2.28
C ALA A 53 -8.00 2.34 -3.59
N CYS A 54 -8.64 1.17 -3.70
CA CYS A 54 -9.40 0.76 -4.88
C CYS A 54 -10.84 1.27 -4.92
N LEU A 55 -11.23 2.17 -4.02
CA LEU A 55 -12.52 2.85 -4.10
C LEU A 55 -12.52 3.84 -5.28
N ALA A 56 -13.66 3.96 -5.96
CA ALA A 56 -13.79 4.76 -7.18
C ALA A 56 -13.44 6.25 -6.96
N GLU A 57 -13.70 6.79 -5.77
CA GLU A 57 -13.31 8.14 -5.39
C GLU A 57 -11.79 8.32 -5.28
N ASN A 58 -11.05 7.32 -4.80
CA ASN A 58 -9.59 7.40 -4.66
C ASN A 58 -8.90 7.18 -6.00
N LEU A 59 -9.43 6.31 -6.85
CA LEU A 59 -8.96 6.12 -8.22
C LEU A 59 -9.11 7.39 -9.08
N ARG A 60 -10.08 8.26 -8.79
CA ARG A 60 -10.22 9.56 -9.46
C ARG A 60 -9.17 10.59 -9.06
N LEU A 61 -8.46 10.36 -7.95
CA LEU A 61 -7.48 11.30 -7.38
C LEU A 61 -6.03 10.90 -7.67
N THR A 62 -5.81 9.80 -8.39
CA THR A 62 -4.50 9.24 -8.64
C THR A 62 -4.41 8.69 -10.05
N ASP A 63 -3.26 8.89 -10.69
CA ASP A 63 -2.89 8.35 -11.99
C ASP A 63 -1.80 7.28 -11.89
N ARG A 64 -1.32 6.98 -10.68
CA ARG A 64 -0.14 6.14 -10.43
C ARG A 64 -0.42 4.65 -10.32
N TYR A 65 -1.68 4.28 -10.11
CA TYR A 65 -2.06 2.88 -9.93
C TYR A 65 -3.48 2.63 -10.39
N ILE A 66 -3.72 1.37 -10.74
CA ILE A 66 -5.03 0.78 -11.01
C ILE A 66 -5.25 -0.36 -10.03
N CYS A 67 -6.44 -0.96 -10.06
CA CYS A 67 -6.73 -2.14 -9.25
C CYS A 67 -7.21 -3.29 -10.14
N ASP A 68 -6.86 -4.52 -9.75
CA ASP A 68 -7.39 -5.73 -10.37
C ASP A 68 -8.80 -6.08 -9.87
N SER A 69 -9.37 -7.18 -10.37
CA SER A 69 -10.67 -7.69 -9.95
C SER A 69 -10.74 -8.16 -8.49
N GLU A 70 -9.59 -8.39 -7.86
CA GLU A 70 -9.49 -8.81 -6.45
C GLU A 70 -9.31 -7.61 -5.49
N GLY A 71 -9.13 -6.41 -6.04
CA GLY A 71 -8.87 -5.18 -5.29
C GLY A 71 -7.41 -5.02 -4.86
N ASN A 72 -6.47 -5.69 -5.54
CA ASN A 72 -5.04 -5.46 -5.33
C ASN A 72 -4.58 -4.25 -6.15
N VAL A 73 -3.68 -3.46 -5.57
CA VAL A 73 -3.08 -2.29 -6.23
C VAL A 73 -2.03 -2.76 -7.24
N ILE A 74 -2.14 -2.29 -8.47
CA ILE A 74 -1.18 -2.50 -9.57
C ILE A 74 -0.65 -1.14 -10.00
N CYS A 75 0.67 -0.96 -9.96
CA CYS A 75 1.29 0.29 -10.40
C CYS A 75 1.21 0.42 -11.91
N VAL A 76 0.95 1.64 -12.38
CA VAL A 76 1.10 1.95 -13.81
C VAL A 76 2.59 2.08 -14.16
N ASP A 77 2.90 2.04 -15.45
CA ASP A 77 4.27 2.15 -15.95
C ASP A 77 4.98 3.38 -15.39
N GLY A 78 6.22 3.17 -14.91
CA GLY A 78 7.01 4.23 -14.30
C GLY A 78 6.77 4.45 -12.81
N TRP A 79 5.88 3.69 -12.17
CA TRP A 79 5.67 3.71 -10.72
C TRP A 79 5.91 2.34 -10.09
N SER A 80 6.30 2.35 -8.83
CA SER A 80 6.70 1.15 -8.09
C SER A 80 6.19 1.18 -6.65
N TYR A 81 6.35 0.05 -5.96
CA TYR A 81 5.99 -0.13 -4.56
C TYR A 81 4.45 -0.19 -4.32
N PRO A 82 3.76 -1.25 -4.78
CA PRO A 82 2.31 -1.41 -4.63
C PRO A 82 1.81 -1.29 -3.18
N SER A 83 2.59 -1.76 -2.21
CA SER A 83 2.27 -1.67 -0.78
C SER A 83 2.23 -0.24 -0.25
N LYS A 84 2.78 0.73 -0.99
CA LYS A 84 2.71 2.18 -0.71
C LYS A 84 1.95 2.93 -1.79
N LEU A 85 0.93 2.31 -2.39
CA LEU A 85 0.07 2.98 -3.39
C LEU A 85 0.84 3.59 -4.55
N CYS A 86 1.89 2.86 -4.98
CA CYS A 86 2.70 3.24 -6.12
C CYS A 86 3.31 4.64 -5.96
N SER A 87 3.76 4.98 -4.75
CA SER A 87 4.28 6.31 -4.41
C SER A 87 5.69 6.56 -4.92
N GLU A 88 6.41 5.52 -5.31
CA GLU A 88 7.83 5.62 -5.67
C GLU A 88 8.00 5.57 -7.19
N PRO A 89 8.44 6.67 -7.83
CA PRO A 89 8.64 6.71 -9.27
C PRO A 89 9.88 5.91 -9.67
N ILE A 90 9.84 5.35 -10.88
CA ILE A 90 10.95 4.63 -11.50
C ILE A 90 11.67 5.59 -12.45
N CYS A 91 12.98 5.76 -12.24
CA CYS A 91 13.85 6.46 -13.17
C CYS A 91 14.79 5.45 -13.81
N ASP A 92 14.53 5.12 -15.07
CA ASP A 92 15.35 4.26 -15.90
C ASP A 92 15.56 4.91 -17.29
N MET A 93 16.45 5.90 -17.32
CA MET A 93 16.84 6.60 -18.53
C MET A 93 18.06 5.88 -19.13
N ASN A 94 17.82 5.02 -20.11
CA ASN A 94 18.84 4.20 -20.79
C ASN A 94 19.61 3.24 -19.85
N GLY A 95 18.92 2.56 -18.93
CA GLY A 95 19.55 1.64 -17.98
C GLY A 95 20.22 2.35 -16.78
N ARG A 96 20.00 3.67 -16.64
CA ARG A 96 20.61 4.49 -15.59
C ARG A 96 19.54 5.31 -14.86
N GLY A 97 19.65 5.31 -13.53
CA GLY A 97 18.84 6.15 -12.64
C GLY A 97 19.43 7.55 -12.45
N CYS A 98 18.92 8.27 -11.44
CA CYS A 98 19.48 9.54 -11.00
C CYS A 98 20.78 9.29 -10.21
N VAL A 99 21.91 9.83 -10.67
CA VAL A 99 23.23 9.62 -10.06
C VAL A 99 23.42 10.55 -8.87
N ASN A 100 23.32 11.86 -9.08
CA ASN A 100 23.42 12.89 -8.04
C ASN A 100 22.10 13.63 -7.89
N GLY A 101 21.04 12.88 -7.56
CA GLY A 101 19.70 13.43 -7.48
C GLY A 101 18.68 12.40 -7.04
N LYS A 102 17.43 12.84 -6.98
CA LYS A 102 16.30 12.01 -6.58
C LYS A 102 15.28 11.88 -7.71
N CYS A 103 14.77 10.67 -7.91
CA CYS A 103 13.64 10.45 -8.81
C CYS A 103 12.37 11.06 -8.19
N ILE A 104 11.78 12.06 -8.86
CA ILE A 104 10.57 12.76 -8.38
C ILE A 104 9.32 12.42 -9.19
N HIS A 105 9.52 11.89 -10.39
CA HIS A 105 8.48 11.44 -11.30
C HIS A 105 9.09 10.40 -12.26
N PRO A 106 8.31 9.49 -12.89
CA PRO A 106 8.82 8.60 -13.92
C PRO A 106 9.81 9.27 -14.87
N ASN A 107 11.05 8.78 -14.89
CA ASN A 107 12.15 9.29 -15.71
C ASN A 107 12.45 10.80 -15.55
N VAL A 108 12.17 11.38 -14.39
CA VAL A 108 12.52 12.77 -14.06
C VAL A 108 13.30 12.81 -12.75
N CYS A 109 14.54 13.28 -12.87
CA CYS A 109 15.42 13.49 -11.73
C CYS A 109 15.38 14.94 -11.27
N ALA A 110 15.23 15.14 -9.96
CA ALA A 110 15.58 16.39 -9.30
C ALA A 110 17.06 16.32 -8.90
N CYS A 111 17.90 17.09 -9.57
CA CYS A 111 19.35 17.08 -9.33
C CYS A 111 19.72 17.82 -8.04
N GLU A 112 20.76 17.32 -7.38
CA GLU A 112 21.41 18.02 -6.28
C GLU A 112 22.09 19.31 -6.79
N VAL A 113 22.33 20.25 -5.87
CA VAL A 113 22.89 21.55 -6.24
C VAL A 113 24.25 21.39 -6.91
N GLY A 114 24.35 21.93 -8.12
CA GLY A 114 25.57 21.91 -8.92
C GLY A 114 25.75 20.65 -9.77
N TRP A 115 24.69 19.86 -9.94
CA TRP A 115 24.55 18.82 -10.96
C TRP A 115 23.42 19.15 -11.93
N ASP A 116 23.53 18.62 -13.14
CA ASP A 116 22.62 18.82 -14.26
C ASP A 116 22.59 17.56 -15.16
N GLY A 117 21.80 17.63 -16.23
CA GLY A 117 21.56 16.54 -17.16
C GLY A 117 20.40 15.65 -16.74
N PRO A 118 19.89 14.79 -17.66
CA PRO A 118 18.72 13.95 -17.41
C PRO A 118 18.92 12.97 -16.24
N ASN A 119 20.16 12.51 -16.05
CA ASN A 119 20.54 11.57 -14.99
C ASN A 119 21.25 12.24 -13.81
N CYS A 120 21.36 13.57 -13.79
CA CYS A 120 22.14 14.31 -12.80
C CYS A 120 23.61 13.85 -12.71
N ASP A 121 24.21 13.49 -13.84
CA ASP A 121 25.60 13.02 -13.97
C ASP A 121 26.54 14.08 -14.57
N GLU A 122 26.00 15.23 -14.98
CA GLU A 122 26.79 16.36 -15.49
C GLU A 122 27.01 17.39 -14.37
N CYS A 123 28.26 17.76 -14.10
CA CYS A 123 28.53 18.80 -13.12
C CYS A 123 28.31 20.19 -13.70
N ILE A 124 27.84 21.13 -12.87
CA ILE A 124 27.77 22.54 -13.21
C ILE A 124 29.07 23.22 -12.75
N PRO A 125 29.84 23.83 -13.67
CA PRO A 125 31.07 24.55 -13.30
C PRO A 125 30.79 25.77 -12.42
N LEU A 126 31.83 26.27 -11.77
CA LEU A 126 31.76 27.51 -10.99
C LEU A 126 31.18 28.67 -11.83
N GLY A 127 30.32 29.48 -11.22
CA GLY A 127 29.80 30.69 -11.85
C GLY A 127 30.90 31.59 -12.42
N GLY A 128 30.83 31.84 -13.73
CA GLY A 128 31.81 32.64 -14.45
C GLY A 128 33.00 31.87 -15.01
N CYS A 129 33.04 30.54 -14.90
CA CYS A 129 34.04 29.70 -15.56
C CYS A 129 33.96 29.84 -17.09
N LYS A 130 35.01 30.40 -17.73
CA LYS A 130 35.03 30.67 -19.17
C LYS A 130 35.69 29.55 -19.97
N HIS A 131 36.91 29.18 -19.57
CA HIS A 131 37.74 28.21 -20.31
C HIS A 131 38.15 27.05 -19.41
N GLY A 132 37.18 26.43 -18.75
CA GLY A 132 37.40 25.29 -17.88
C GLY A 132 36.27 24.26 -17.95
N SER A 133 36.44 23.17 -17.21
CA SER A 133 35.42 22.15 -16.96
C SER A 133 35.34 21.84 -15.47
N CYS A 134 34.51 20.90 -15.08
CA CYS A 134 34.41 20.43 -13.70
C CYS A 134 34.49 18.90 -13.67
N ASN A 135 34.95 18.34 -12.55
CA ASN A 135 34.76 16.92 -12.21
C ASN A 135 33.80 16.79 -11.02
N LYS A 136 33.81 17.79 -10.13
CA LYS A 136 32.83 17.97 -9.05
C LYS A 136 32.08 19.28 -9.23
N PRO A 137 30.89 19.42 -8.63
CA PRO A 137 30.13 20.66 -8.67
C PRO A 137 30.96 21.88 -8.29
N MET A 138 30.72 23.00 -8.98
CA MET A 138 31.31 24.31 -8.67
C MET A 138 32.85 24.36 -8.77
N GLU A 139 33.47 23.40 -9.46
CA GLU A 139 34.87 23.50 -9.88
C GLU A 139 35.03 24.29 -11.17
N CYS A 140 36.23 24.80 -11.43
CA CYS A 140 36.62 25.38 -12.72
C CYS A 140 38.07 24.96 -13.03
N ASN A 141 38.20 23.75 -13.58
CA ASN A 141 39.46 23.15 -13.99
C ASN A 141 39.88 23.75 -15.33
N CYS A 142 40.87 24.65 -15.31
CA CYS A 142 41.27 25.39 -16.50
C CYS A 142 41.84 24.48 -17.59
N ARG A 143 41.40 24.74 -18.82
CA ARG A 143 42.02 24.14 -20.01
C ARG A 143 43.46 24.67 -20.17
N PRO A 144 44.34 23.92 -20.85
CA PRO A 144 45.69 24.39 -21.15
C PRO A 144 45.70 25.78 -21.79
N GLY A 145 46.61 26.64 -21.35
CA GLY A 145 46.70 28.04 -21.80
C GLY A 145 45.85 29.05 -21.00
N TRP A 146 45.08 28.61 -20.01
CA TRP A 146 44.27 29.48 -19.15
C TRP A 146 44.61 29.34 -17.67
N THR A 147 44.40 30.42 -16.90
CA THR A 147 44.66 30.49 -15.46
C THR A 147 43.67 31.42 -14.74
N GLY A 148 43.77 31.49 -13.41
CA GLY A 148 42.86 32.20 -12.52
C GLY A 148 41.64 31.36 -12.12
N GLY A 149 40.93 31.77 -11.05
CA GLY A 149 39.82 30.98 -10.49
C GLY A 149 38.59 30.80 -11.40
N GLN A 150 38.47 31.61 -12.46
CA GLN A 150 37.41 31.51 -13.47
C GLN A 150 37.94 31.11 -14.86
N CYS A 151 39.23 30.77 -14.97
CA CYS A 151 39.89 30.47 -16.23
C CYS A 151 39.68 31.55 -17.31
N ASN A 152 39.72 32.81 -16.88
CA ASN A 152 39.49 33.98 -17.72
C ASN A 152 40.78 34.75 -18.05
N LYS A 153 41.94 34.29 -17.57
CA LYS A 153 43.25 34.89 -17.87
C LYS A 153 44.05 33.92 -18.76
N PRO A 154 44.58 34.35 -19.91
CA PRO A 154 45.52 33.53 -20.64
C PRO A 154 46.81 33.35 -19.83
N LYS A 155 47.42 32.19 -19.92
CA LYS A 155 48.75 31.93 -19.36
C LYS A 155 49.80 32.51 -20.32
N CYS A 156 50.65 33.39 -19.82
CA CYS A 156 51.82 33.86 -20.57
C CYS A 156 52.98 32.87 -20.35
N ASP A 157 53.69 32.56 -21.42
CA ASP A 157 54.95 31.81 -21.39
C ASP A 157 56.15 32.77 -21.34
#